data_AF-A0A3C0GJM0-F1
#
_entry.id   AF-A0A3C0GJM0-F1
#
_cell.length_a   1.000
_cell.length_b   1.000
_cell.length_c   1.000
_cell.angle_alpha   90.00
_cell.angle_beta   90.00
_cell.angle_gamma   90.00
#
_symmetry.space_group_name_H-M   'P 1'
#
loop_
_entity.id
_entity.type
_entity.pdbx_description
1 polymer ?
#
loop_
_entity_poly.entity_id
_entity_poly.type
_entity_poly.pdbx_seq_one_letter_code
_entity_poly.pdbx_strand_id
1 'polypeptide(L)'
;MLEYLATQRVEEVMKKKGYAFFTKSDFNLNIIGVRSEVKRANSFDDHILCIYKRNGIWKFEEYNATTDCGSYWLSSPMRKSGSALLVPNQYRGVYKLDKHNGKYTALCQRLGEVEVFRDNNKDQILDYDPSTIEKGMFGINIHRSNPSRESKRVDKWSAGCQVFANPSHYNQFIRLCEKSASIWGNSFTYTLLTINDFKI
;
A
#
# COMPACT_ATOMS: atom_id res chain seq x y z
N MET A 1 14.68 20.53 4.49
CA MET A 1 13.51 21.34 4.90
C MET A 1 12.21 20.77 4.35
N LEU A 2 12.09 20.51 3.04
CA LEU A 2 10.87 19.96 2.44
C LEU A 2 10.50 18.56 2.96
N GLU A 3 11.44 17.59 2.98
CA GLU A 3 11.20 16.23 3.49
C GLU A 3 10.75 16.22 4.96
N TYR A 4 11.27 17.16 5.76
CA TYR A 4 10.92 17.30 7.17
C TYR A 4 9.47 17.77 7.33
N LEU A 5 9.07 18.81 6.58
CA LEU A 5 7.69 19.32 6.61
C LEU A 5 6.69 18.26 6.10
N ALA A 6 7.04 17.54 5.03
CA ALA A 6 6.22 16.43 4.52
C ALA A 6 6.07 15.32 5.56
N THR A 7 7.16 14.95 6.24
CA THR A 7 7.14 13.97 7.34
C THR A 7 6.24 14.43 8.49
N GLN A 8 6.36 15.67 8.93
CA GLN A 8 5.52 16.23 10.00
C GLN A 8 4.04 16.20 9.62
N ARG A 9 3.71 16.55 8.37
CA ARG A 9 2.31 16.53 7.90
C ARG A 9 1.72 15.12 7.97
N VAL A 10 2.47 14.10 7.53
CA VAL A 10 2.02 12.71 7.61
C VAL A 10 1.91 12.25 9.07
N GLU A 11 2.89 12.58 9.92
CA GLU A 11 2.86 12.26 11.34
C GLU A 11 1.64 12.86 12.06
N GLU A 12 1.27 14.11 11.76
CA GLU A 12 0.06 14.75 12.28
C GLU A 12 -1.21 14.01 11.88
N VAL A 13 -1.35 13.63 10.60
CA VAL A 13 -2.50 12.88 10.10
C VAL A 13 -2.59 11.52 10.79
N MET A 14 -1.48 10.79 10.86
CA MET A 14 -1.39 9.51 11.55
C MET A 14 -1.81 9.64 13.02
N LYS A 15 -1.30 10.65 13.73
CA LYS A 15 -1.63 10.92 15.14
C LYS A 15 -3.12 11.26 15.33
N LYS A 16 -3.71 12.08 14.45
CA LYS A 16 -5.14 12.42 14.49
C LYS A 16 -6.03 11.19 14.33
N LYS A 17 -5.59 10.19 13.54
CA LYS A 17 -6.30 8.90 13.39
C LYS A 17 -5.98 7.89 14.49
N GLY A 18 -5.14 8.24 15.47
CA GLY A 18 -4.72 7.33 16.54
C GLY A 18 -3.75 6.24 16.06
N TYR A 19 -3.16 6.40 14.87
CA TYR A 19 -2.21 5.43 14.31
C TYR A 19 -0.80 5.64 14.86
N ALA A 20 -0.04 4.55 14.98
CA ALA A 20 1.35 4.62 15.37
C ALA A 20 2.20 5.20 14.23
N PHE A 21 3.10 6.12 14.58
CA PHE A 21 4.17 6.61 13.69
C PHE A 21 5.52 6.25 14.29
N PHE A 22 6.35 5.53 13.55
CA PHE A 22 7.62 5.00 14.03
C PHE A 22 8.72 6.05 13.94
N THR A 23 9.25 6.45 15.10
CA THR A 23 10.28 7.51 15.22
C THR A 23 11.60 7.01 15.81
N LYS A 24 11.64 5.75 16.27
CA LYS A 24 12.78 5.14 16.98
C LYS A 24 13.85 4.64 16.02
N SER A 25 15.05 5.22 16.13
CA SER A 25 16.28 4.79 15.44
C SER A 25 16.13 4.69 13.91
N ASP A 26 17.17 4.22 13.23
CA ASP A 26 17.26 4.19 11.78
C ASP A 26 16.51 3.01 11.16
N PHE A 27 16.04 3.21 9.92
CA PHE A 27 15.35 2.21 9.10
C PHE A 27 14.12 1.56 9.75
N ASN A 28 13.52 2.22 10.75
CA ASN A 28 12.20 1.86 11.26
C ASN A 28 11.15 2.48 10.35
N LEU A 29 10.63 1.69 9.41
CA LEU A 29 9.89 2.20 8.27
C LEU A 29 8.43 2.48 8.62
N ASN A 30 7.96 3.68 8.26
CA ASN A 30 6.54 3.97 8.11
C ASN A 30 6.18 3.75 6.63
N ILE A 31 5.50 2.65 6.34
CA ILE A 31 5.03 2.31 4.99
C ILE A 31 3.56 2.70 4.90
N ILE A 32 3.25 3.69 4.07
CA ILE A 32 1.94 4.34 4.04
C ILE A 32 1.45 4.44 2.61
N GLY A 33 0.31 3.85 2.29
CA GLY A 33 -0.44 4.16 1.08
C GLY A 33 -1.24 5.44 1.24
N VAL A 34 -1.33 6.25 0.20
CA VAL A 34 -2.24 7.39 0.10
C VAL A 34 -3.10 7.18 -1.13
N ARG A 35 -4.35 6.76 -0.89
CA ARG A 35 -5.37 6.57 -1.91
C ARG A 35 -5.92 7.92 -2.38
N SER A 36 -5.99 8.11 -3.68
CA SER A 36 -6.58 9.28 -4.33
C SER A 36 -8.10 9.34 -4.11
N GLU A 37 -8.71 10.47 -4.45
CA GLU A 37 -10.18 10.58 -4.49
C GLU A 37 -10.77 10.10 -5.82
N VAL A 38 -9.92 9.73 -6.78
CA VAL A 38 -10.34 9.28 -8.11
C VAL A 38 -10.92 7.87 -7.98
N LYS A 39 -12.21 7.74 -8.27
CA LYS A 39 -12.89 6.44 -8.22
C LYS A 39 -12.84 5.67 -9.54
N ARG A 40 -12.37 6.29 -10.62
CA ARG A 40 -12.27 5.60 -11.91
C ARG A 40 -11.07 4.66 -11.86
N ALA A 41 -11.31 3.37 -12.01
CA ALA A 41 -10.27 2.37 -11.92
C ALA A 41 -9.21 2.49 -13.03
N ASN A 42 -8.16 1.68 -12.89
CA ASN A 42 -7.13 1.42 -13.89
C ASN A 42 -6.01 2.47 -14.02
N SER A 43 -5.84 3.32 -13.01
CA SER A 43 -4.79 4.33 -12.94
C SER A 43 -3.76 4.02 -11.83
N PHE A 44 -2.55 4.55 -11.98
CA PHE A 44 -1.54 4.62 -10.93
C PHE A 44 -1.47 6.06 -10.40
N ASP A 45 -2.57 6.51 -9.80
CA ASP A 45 -2.79 7.85 -9.25
C ASP A 45 -2.72 7.90 -7.72
N ASP A 46 -2.35 6.79 -7.10
CA ASP A 46 -2.07 6.71 -5.68
C ASP A 46 -0.56 6.74 -5.40
N HIS A 47 -0.22 6.88 -4.13
CA HIS A 47 1.17 6.93 -3.69
C HIS A 47 1.45 5.90 -2.60
N ILE A 48 2.66 5.32 -2.63
CA ILE A 48 3.25 4.62 -1.48
C ILE A 48 4.38 5.50 -0.96
N LEU A 49 4.26 5.90 0.30
CA LEU A 49 5.26 6.60 1.08
C LEU A 49 6.07 5.61 1.89
N CYS A 50 7.39 5.83 1.96
CA CYS A 50 8.29 5.14 2.87
C CYS A 50 9.11 6.16 3.66
N ILE A 51 8.70 6.40 4.91
CA ILE A 51 9.27 7.43 5.77
C ILE A 51 10.06 6.80 6.91
N TYR A 52 11.31 7.20 7.09
CA TYR A 52 12.24 6.57 8.04
C TYR A 52 13.38 7.51 8.40
N LYS A 53 14.19 7.15 9.41
CA LYS A 53 15.46 7.84 9.69
C LYS A 53 16.64 7.07 9.11
N ARG A 54 17.65 7.81 8.65
CA ARG A 54 18.98 7.30 8.31
C ARG A 54 20.03 8.24 8.89
N ASN A 55 20.91 7.70 9.73
CA ASN A 55 21.84 8.46 10.56
C ASN A 55 21.13 9.55 11.38
N GLY A 56 19.95 9.23 11.93
CA GLY A 56 19.12 10.15 12.70
C GLY A 56 18.36 11.20 11.88
N ILE A 57 18.58 11.28 10.56
CA ILE A 57 17.94 12.27 9.67
C ILE A 57 16.73 11.64 8.99
N TRP A 58 15.61 12.35 8.98
CA TRP A 58 14.40 11.92 8.27
C TRP A 58 14.64 11.79 6.76
N LYS A 59 14.06 10.75 6.19
CA LYS A 59 13.99 10.44 4.77
C LYS A 59 12.54 10.20 4.40
N PHE A 60 12.16 10.78 3.27
CA PHE A 60 10.81 10.73 2.74
C PHE A 60 10.89 10.26 1.29
N GLU A 61 10.50 9.02 1.06
CA GLU A 61 10.43 8.44 -0.28
C GLU A 61 8.96 8.34 -0.68
N GLU A 62 8.65 8.75 -1.91
CA GLU A 62 7.31 8.72 -2.47
C GLU A 62 7.33 8.03 -3.83
N TYR A 63 6.40 7.11 -4.03
CA TYR A 63 6.35 6.28 -5.23
C TYR A 63 4.95 6.23 -5.82
N ASN A 64 4.85 6.50 -7.12
CA ASN A 64 3.60 6.27 -7.87
C ASN A 64 3.21 4.79 -7.81
N ALA A 65 1.98 4.56 -7.39
CA ALA A 65 1.41 3.25 -7.17
C ALA A 65 -0.11 3.28 -7.43
N THR A 66 -0.74 2.13 -7.23
CA THR A 66 -2.18 2.02 -7.05
C THR A 66 -2.42 1.25 -5.77
N THR A 67 -3.46 1.63 -5.05
CA THR A 67 -3.97 0.98 -3.84
C THR A 67 -5.28 0.23 -4.13
N ASP A 68 -5.68 0.24 -5.40
CA ASP A 68 -6.98 -0.20 -5.90
C ASP A 68 -6.82 -1.32 -6.93
N CYS A 69 -7.96 -1.87 -7.35
CA CYS A 69 -7.99 -2.92 -8.35
C CYS A 69 -8.04 -2.35 -9.79
N GLY A 70 -7.49 -3.11 -10.74
CA GLY A 70 -7.58 -2.75 -12.16
C GLY A 70 -8.94 -3.08 -12.76
N SER A 71 -9.27 -2.39 -13.86
CA SER A 71 -10.50 -2.58 -14.64
C SER A 71 -10.84 -4.03 -15.00
N TYR A 72 -9.82 -4.83 -15.28
CA TYR A 72 -9.97 -6.25 -15.58
C TYR A 72 -10.60 -7.01 -14.41
N TRP A 73 -10.18 -6.71 -13.19
CA TRP A 73 -10.66 -7.43 -12.02
C TRP A 73 -12.04 -6.94 -11.56
N LEU A 74 -12.39 -5.67 -11.78
CA LEU A 74 -13.78 -5.21 -11.60
C LEU A 74 -14.75 -5.96 -12.55
N SER A 75 -14.40 -6.08 -13.83
CA SER A 75 -15.24 -6.76 -14.80
C SER A 75 -15.22 -8.30 -14.67
N SER A 76 -14.12 -8.87 -14.20
CA SER A 76 -13.91 -10.33 -14.07
C SER A 76 -13.32 -10.68 -12.69
N PRO A 77 -14.08 -10.53 -11.59
CA PRO A 77 -13.56 -10.73 -10.25
C PRO A 77 -13.19 -12.19 -9.98
N MET A 78 -12.13 -12.39 -9.21
CA MET A 78 -11.68 -13.73 -8.79
C MET A 78 -12.68 -14.43 -7.87
N ARG A 79 -13.52 -13.66 -7.18
CA ARG A 79 -14.52 -14.15 -6.23
C ARG A 79 -15.91 -13.71 -6.65
N LYS A 80 -16.91 -14.52 -6.30
CA LYS A 80 -18.32 -14.18 -6.48
C LYS A 80 -18.75 -12.95 -5.69
N SER A 81 -18.07 -12.65 -4.59
CA SER A 81 -18.31 -11.43 -3.81
C SER A 81 -17.72 -10.19 -4.43
N GLY A 82 -16.91 -10.27 -5.50
CA GLY A 82 -16.32 -9.12 -6.16
C GLY A 82 -14.82 -8.95 -5.94
N SER A 83 -14.27 -7.89 -6.53
CA SER A 83 -12.88 -7.47 -6.34
C SER A 83 -12.65 -6.92 -4.95
N ALA A 84 -11.44 -7.10 -4.43
CA ALA A 84 -11.07 -6.56 -3.13
C ALA A 84 -10.57 -5.12 -3.28
N LEU A 85 -10.97 -4.25 -2.34
CA LEU A 85 -10.37 -2.93 -2.15
C LEU A 85 -10.00 -2.81 -0.68
N LEU A 86 -8.71 -2.59 -0.37
CA LEU A 86 -8.26 -2.54 1.03
C LEU A 86 -8.94 -1.38 1.78
N VAL A 87 -9.46 -1.65 2.98
CA VAL A 87 -10.07 -0.62 3.81
C VAL A 87 -8.96 0.31 4.36
N PRO A 88 -9.14 1.64 4.37
CA PRO A 88 -8.18 2.54 5.02
C PRO A 88 -8.06 2.25 6.52
N ASN A 89 -6.92 1.71 6.95
CA ASN A 89 -6.60 1.38 8.34
C ASN A 89 -5.08 1.24 8.54
N GLN A 90 -4.63 1.10 9.79
CA GLN A 90 -3.28 0.70 10.13
C GLN A 90 -3.20 -0.81 10.44
N TYR A 91 -2.59 -1.56 9.53
CA TYR A 91 -2.39 -3.00 9.63
C TYR A 91 -1.04 -3.32 10.26
N ARG A 92 -0.98 -3.30 11.60
CA ARG A 92 0.28 -3.46 12.36
C ARG A 92 0.86 -4.86 12.28
N GLY A 93 2.11 -4.96 11.83
CA GLY A 93 2.87 -6.21 11.81
C GLY A 93 2.27 -7.30 10.91
N VAL A 94 1.33 -6.97 10.03
CA VAL A 94 0.57 -7.91 9.19
C VAL A 94 1.39 -8.43 8.01
N TYR A 95 2.38 -7.67 7.57
CA TYR A 95 3.14 -7.92 6.35
C TYR A 95 4.54 -8.47 6.67
N LYS A 96 5.09 -9.28 5.76
CA LYS A 96 6.50 -9.70 5.80
C LYS A 96 7.10 -9.76 4.40
N LEU A 97 8.42 -9.65 4.28
CA LEU A 97 9.13 -10.01 3.06
C LEU A 97 8.94 -11.50 2.78
N ASP A 98 8.34 -11.79 1.63
CA ASP A 98 8.07 -13.14 1.14
C ASP A 98 7.94 -13.13 -0.39
N LYS A 99 7.70 -14.28 -1.03
CA LYS A 99 7.52 -14.36 -2.48
C LYS A 99 6.07 -14.09 -2.89
N HIS A 100 5.86 -13.07 -3.72
CA HIS A 100 4.60 -12.89 -4.44
C HIS A 100 4.48 -13.94 -5.53
N ASN A 101 3.42 -14.77 -5.46
CA ASN A 101 3.18 -15.93 -6.34
C ASN A 101 4.37 -16.89 -6.47
N GLY A 102 5.23 -16.98 -5.44
CA GLY A 102 6.43 -17.82 -5.47
C GLY A 102 7.57 -17.30 -6.37
N LYS A 103 7.43 -16.13 -7.00
CA LYS A 103 8.35 -15.68 -8.07
C LYS A 103 9.36 -14.63 -7.64
N TYR A 104 8.93 -13.61 -6.90
CA TYR A 104 9.81 -12.49 -6.55
C TYR A 104 9.43 -11.92 -5.18
N THR A 105 10.40 -11.29 -4.51
CA THR A 105 10.24 -10.76 -3.14
C THR A 105 9.24 -9.61 -3.10
N ALA A 106 8.32 -9.57 -2.15
CA ALA A 106 7.35 -8.50 -1.96
C ALA A 106 7.03 -8.37 -0.47
N LEU A 107 6.35 -7.30 -0.05
CA LEU A 107 5.69 -7.34 1.25
C LEU A 107 4.35 -8.04 1.09
N CYS A 108 4.23 -9.19 1.72
CA CYS A 108 3.06 -10.04 1.59
C CYS A 108 2.25 -10.07 2.89
N GLN A 109 0.92 -10.03 2.77
CA GLN A 109 0.04 -10.31 3.89
C GLN A 109 0.25 -11.76 4.34
N ARG A 110 0.82 -11.93 5.53
CA ARG A 110 1.23 -13.26 6.05
C ARG A 110 1.03 -13.43 7.54
N LEU A 111 1.04 -12.34 8.29
CA LEU A 111 1.13 -12.36 9.75
C LEU A 111 -0.16 -11.90 10.42
N GLY A 112 -1.16 -11.46 9.66
CA GLY A 112 -2.45 -11.06 10.20
C GLY A 112 -3.50 -10.74 9.15
N GLU A 113 -4.73 -10.60 9.63
CA GLU A 113 -5.89 -10.30 8.81
C GLU A 113 -5.91 -8.82 8.42
N VAL A 114 -6.52 -8.53 7.27
CA VAL A 114 -6.87 -7.18 6.84
C VAL A 114 -8.37 -7.12 6.56
N GLU A 115 -8.87 -5.91 6.34
CA GLU A 115 -10.26 -5.67 5.97
C GLU A 115 -10.32 -5.18 4.52
N VAL A 116 -11.27 -5.70 3.74
CA VAL A 116 -11.47 -5.30 2.34
C VAL A 116 -12.93 -4.99 2.10
N PHE A 117 -13.21 -3.95 1.31
CA PHE A 117 -14.48 -3.82 0.63
C PHE A 117 -14.58 -4.83 -0.50
N ARG A 118 -15.80 -5.15 -0.91
CA ARG A 118 -16.10 -6.07 -1.98
C ARG A 118 -16.93 -5.38 -3.07
N ASP A 119 -16.29 -5.14 -4.20
CA ASP A 119 -16.89 -4.49 -5.36
C ASP A 119 -17.29 -5.54 -6.42
N ASN A 120 -18.59 -5.71 -6.63
CA ASN A 120 -19.16 -6.75 -7.49
C ASN A 120 -20.16 -6.21 -8.52
N ASN A 121 -20.29 -4.89 -8.66
CA ASN A 121 -21.26 -4.31 -9.59
C ASN A 121 -20.80 -4.46 -11.06
N LYS A 122 -19.52 -4.77 -11.27
CA LYS A 122 -18.83 -5.01 -12.55
C LYS A 122 -18.79 -3.81 -13.49
N ASP A 123 -18.88 -2.59 -12.96
CA ASP A 123 -18.60 -1.39 -13.72
C ASP A 123 -17.10 -1.02 -13.64
N GLN A 124 -16.75 0.25 -13.85
CA GLN A 124 -15.36 0.74 -13.84
C GLN A 124 -15.10 1.76 -12.72
N ILE A 125 -16.04 1.84 -11.79
CA ILE A 125 -16.04 2.75 -10.65
C ILE A 125 -15.76 1.92 -9.40
N LEU A 126 -14.81 2.37 -8.60
CA LEU A 126 -14.38 1.71 -7.38
C LEU A 126 -15.40 2.01 -6.26
N ASP A 127 -16.04 0.96 -5.75
CA ASP A 127 -17.03 1.04 -4.69
C ASP A 127 -16.47 0.67 -3.31
N TYR A 128 -16.41 1.67 -2.42
CA TYR A 128 -15.94 1.55 -1.04
C TYR A 128 -17.11 1.41 -0.05
N ASP A 129 -18.07 0.51 -0.31
CA ASP A 129 -19.27 0.35 0.52
C ASP A 129 -18.97 -0.39 1.84
N PRO A 130 -19.10 0.27 3.02
CA PRO A 130 -18.84 -0.34 4.31
C PRO A 130 -19.70 -1.57 4.62
N SER A 131 -20.88 -1.70 4.00
CA SER A 131 -21.76 -2.86 4.19
C SER A 131 -21.16 -4.16 3.64
N THR A 132 -20.14 -4.04 2.79
CA THR A 132 -19.48 -5.14 2.09
C THR A 132 -18.15 -5.57 2.72
N ILE A 133 -17.78 -4.98 3.86
CA ILE A 133 -16.48 -5.23 4.49
C ILE A 133 -16.37 -6.70 4.92
N GLU A 134 -15.31 -7.36 4.45
CA GLU A 134 -14.87 -8.66 4.92
C GLU A 134 -13.50 -8.54 5.62
N LYS A 135 -13.30 -9.29 6.70
CA LYS A 135 -12.00 -9.40 7.39
C LYS A 135 -11.40 -10.79 7.17
N GLY A 136 -10.09 -10.86 6.90
CA GLY A 136 -9.40 -12.14 6.77
C GLY A 136 -8.07 -12.09 6.04
N MET A 137 -7.60 -13.29 5.66
CA MET A 137 -6.40 -13.50 4.85
C MET A 137 -6.76 -13.51 3.36
N PHE A 138 -6.53 -12.40 2.66
CA PHE A 138 -6.90 -12.24 1.25
C PHE A 138 -5.70 -12.24 0.30
N GLY A 139 -4.48 -12.20 0.84
CA GLY A 139 -3.27 -12.10 0.03
C GLY A 139 -3.08 -10.71 -0.58
N ILE A 140 -3.53 -9.65 0.11
CA ILE A 140 -3.29 -8.27 -0.30
C ILE A 140 -1.80 -7.97 -0.12
N ASN A 141 -1.04 -8.03 -1.20
CA ASN A 141 0.41 -7.83 -1.17
C ASN A 141 0.76 -6.43 -1.68
N ILE A 142 1.96 -5.96 -1.32
CA ILE A 142 2.57 -4.74 -1.83
C ILE A 142 3.70 -5.17 -2.79
N HIS A 143 3.50 -4.99 -4.10
CA HIS A 143 4.38 -5.55 -5.13
C HIS A 143 4.52 -4.66 -6.38
N ARG A 144 5.32 -5.08 -7.37
CA ARG A 144 5.44 -4.36 -8.64
C ARG A 144 4.43 -4.83 -9.68
N SER A 145 4.18 -3.96 -10.65
CA SER A 145 3.57 -4.32 -11.92
C SER A 145 4.60 -5.02 -12.84
N ASN A 146 4.83 -4.48 -14.04
CA ASN A 146 5.78 -5.02 -15.01
C ASN A 146 7.23 -4.99 -14.46
N PRO A 147 8.02 -6.07 -14.65
CA PRO A 147 9.37 -6.16 -14.09
C PRO A 147 10.44 -5.31 -14.81
N SER A 148 10.19 -4.86 -16.04
CA SER A 148 11.20 -4.21 -16.89
C SER A 148 10.88 -2.77 -17.28
N ARG A 149 9.59 -2.41 -17.35
CA ARG A 149 9.16 -1.06 -17.72
C ARG A 149 8.08 -0.56 -16.78
N GLU A 150 7.97 0.76 -16.68
CA GLU A 150 6.86 1.38 -15.97
C GLU A 150 5.53 1.05 -16.67
N SER A 151 4.56 0.57 -15.88
CA SER A 151 3.22 0.31 -16.38
C SER A 151 2.41 1.59 -16.41
N LYS A 152 1.65 1.79 -17.49
CA LYS A 152 0.77 2.96 -17.65
C LYS A 152 -0.67 2.70 -17.22
N ARG A 153 -1.03 1.44 -16.95
CA ARG A 153 -2.35 0.97 -16.53
C ARG A 153 -2.21 -0.22 -15.58
N VAL A 154 -3.17 -0.34 -14.67
CA VAL A 154 -3.17 -1.38 -13.63
C VAL A 154 -3.60 -2.73 -14.20
N ASP A 155 -4.68 -2.78 -14.96
CA ASP A 155 -5.28 -3.95 -15.60
C ASP A 155 -5.23 -5.20 -14.69
N LYS A 156 -4.45 -6.22 -15.09
CA LYS A 156 -4.35 -7.49 -14.36
C LYS A 156 -3.40 -7.44 -13.17
N TRP A 157 -2.65 -6.36 -12.97
CA TRP A 157 -1.63 -6.28 -11.94
C TRP A 157 -2.20 -6.25 -10.51
N SER A 158 -3.45 -5.82 -10.32
CA SER A 158 -4.06 -5.73 -8.99
C SER A 158 -5.52 -6.15 -8.96
N ALA A 159 -5.85 -7.17 -8.18
CA ALA A 159 -7.22 -7.50 -7.76
C ALA A 159 -7.57 -6.91 -6.37
N GLY A 160 -6.79 -5.92 -5.91
CA GLY A 160 -6.85 -5.31 -4.57
C GLY A 160 -5.49 -5.19 -3.86
N CYS A 161 -4.41 -5.62 -4.51
CA CYS A 161 -3.04 -5.43 -4.04
C CYS A 161 -2.60 -3.97 -4.16
N GLN A 162 -1.48 -3.63 -3.51
CA GLN A 162 -0.86 -2.32 -3.59
C GLN A 162 0.31 -2.42 -4.57
N VAL A 163 0.22 -1.74 -5.71
CA VAL A 163 1.08 -2.05 -6.86
C VAL A 163 1.87 -0.84 -7.32
N PHE A 164 3.19 -0.97 -7.35
CA PHE A 164 4.10 0.03 -7.90
C PHE A 164 4.02 0.06 -9.43
N ALA A 165 3.92 1.26 -9.99
CA ALA A 165 3.94 1.47 -11.44
C ALA A 165 5.33 1.19 -12.04
N ASN A 166 6.38 1.66 -11.35
CA ASN A 166 7.75 1.64 -11.84
C ASN A 166 8.60 0.56 -11.13
N PRO A 167 9.27 -0.36 -11.87
CA PRO A 167 10.06 -1.43 -11.26
C PRO A 167 11.28 -0.92 -10.48
N SER A 168 11.89 0.20 -10.86
CA SER A 168 13.05 0.78 -10.16
C SER A 168 12.65 1.33 -8.78
N HIS A 169 11.50 2.00 -8.68
CA HIS A 169 10.94 2.47 -7.41
C HIS A 169 10.63 1.30 -6.48
N TYR A 170 9.97 0.28 -7.01
CA TYR A 170 9.73 -0.95 -6.25
C TYR A 170 11.05 -1.61 -5.79
N ASN A 171 12.08 -1.67 -6.63
CA ASN A 171 13.36 -2.26 -6.24
C ASN A 171 14.04 -1.46 -5.12
N GLN A 172 13.92 -0.12 -5.13
CA GLN A 172 14.38 0.72 -4.02
C GLN A 172 13.60 0.43 -2.74
N PHE A 173 12.27 0.35 -2.83
CA PHE A 173 11.39 0.02 -1.72
C PHE A 173 11.72 -1.35 -1.09
N ILE A 174 11.93 -2.39 -1.90
CA ILE A 174 12.30 -3.71 -1.39
C ILE A 174 13.65 -3.68 -0.68
N ARG A 175 14.65 -2.97 -1.22
CA ARG A 175 15.95 -2.82 -0.54
C ARG A 175 15.82 -2.11 0.82
N LEU A 176 14.94 -1.12 0.93
CA LEU A 176 14.64 -0.47 2.21
C LEU A 176 14.01 -1.45 3.19
N CYS A 177 13.04 -2.25 2.73
CA CYS A 177 12.41 -3.28 3.55
C CYS A 177 13.44 -4.33 4.00
N GLU A 178 14.29 -4.85 3.11
CA GLU A 178 15.35 -5.81 3.44
C GLU A 178 16.32 -5.24 4.49
N LYS A 179 16.71 -3.97 4.34
CA LYS A 179 17.54 -3.29 5.33
C LYS A 179 16.83 -3.17 6.68
N SER A 180 15.56 -2.78 6.69
CA SER A 180 14.75 -2.70 7.90
C SER A 180 14.61 -4.06 8.58
N ALA A 181 14.31 -5.13 7.83
CA ALA A 181 14.18 -6.48 8.35
C ALA A 181 15.47 -7.00 9.01
N SER A 182 16.64 -6.61 8.51
CA SER A 182 17.93 -6.97 9.11
C SER A 182 18.16 -6.35 10.50
N ILE A 183 17.42 -5.28 10.85
CA ILE A 183 17.56 -4.54 12.11
C ILE A 183 16.37 -4.82 13.04
N TRP A 184 15.15 -4.81 12.51
CA TRP A 184 13.90 -4.83 13.27
C TRP A 184 13.13 -6.15 13.17
N GLY A 185 13.62 -7.09 12.35
CA GLY A 185 12.95 -8.35 12.05
C GLY A 185 11.99 -8.27 10.87
N ASN A 186 11.62 -9.43 10.32
CA ASN A 186 10.79 -9.54 9.12
C ASN A 186 9.28 -9.41 9.43
N SER A 187 8.88 -8.26 9.98
CA SER A 187 7.48 -7.91 10.25
C SER A 187 7.27 -6.41 10.00
N PHE A 188 6.26 -6.08 9.20
CA PHE A 188 6.01 -4.73 8.72
C PHE A 188 4.59 -4.30 8.99
N THR A 189 4.46 -3.04 9.36
CA THR A 189 3.18 -2.33 9.44
C THR A 189 2.95 -1.59 8.14
N TYR A 190 1.76 -1.75 7.57
CA TYR A 190 1.29 -0.95 6.45
C TYR A 190 0.09 -0.13 6.89
N THR A 191 0.08 1.15 6.58
CA THR A 191 -1.09 2.01 6.82
C THR A 191 -1.64 2.47 5.48
N LEU A 192 -2.95 2.39 5.30
CA LEU A 192 -3.62 3.01 4.17
C LEU A 192 -4.38 4.25 4.66
N LEU A 193 -4.00 5.40 4.11
CA LEU A 193 -4.68 6.68 4.25
C LEU A 193 -5.39 7.03 2.94
N THR A 194 -6.29 7.99 3.00
CA THR A 194 -6.90 8.62 1.83
C THR A 194 -6.41 10.07 1.71
N ILE A 195 -6.42 10.64 0.51
CA ILE A 195 -6.04 12.04 0.29
C ILE A 195 -6.91 13.01 1.10
N ASN A 196 -8.15 12.62 1.40
CA ASN A 196 -9.07 13.39 2.24
C ASN A 196 -8.60 13.50 3.69
N ASP A 197 -7.81 12.55 4.20
CA ASP A 197 -7.24 12.64 5.55
C ASP A 197 -6.23 13.80 5.67
N PHE A 198 -5.74 14.33 4.55
CA PHE A 198 -4.81 15.46 4.48
C PHE A 198 -5.50 16.80 4.25
N LYS A 199 -6.82 16.84 4.05
CA LYS A 199 -7.59 18.08 3.98
C LYS A 199 -7.74 18.65 5.40
N ILE A 200 -7.66 19.98 5.52
CA ILE A 200 -7.79 20.70 6.80
C ILE A 200 -9.27 20.87 7.12
#